data_AF-A0A951QQZ3-F1
#
_entry.id   AF-A0A951QQZ3-F1
#
_cell.length_a   1.000
_cell.length_b   1.000
_cell.length_c   1.000
_cell.angle_alpha   90.00
_cell.angle_beta   90.00
_cell.angle_gamma   90.00
#
_symmetry.space_group_name_H-M   'P 1'
#
loop_
_entity.id
_entity.type
_entity.pdbx_description
1 polymer ?
#
loop_
_entity_poly.entity_id
_entity_poly.type
_entity_poly.pdbx_seq_one_letter_code
_entity_poly.pdbx_strand_id
1 'polypeptide(L)'
;MSRPIILGIVGDSAAGKTTLTKGIAQVLGPENVTIICTDDYHRYDRKQRAQLGITALHPDCNYLDIMEQHLSLLRMGHPILKPVYSHSTGSFEPPVYVKPSKFVIIEGLLGYSTRIARDCYDVKVYLAPPEAIRAKWKVKRDTQKRGYSEEQVLAEMQKREPDSEQYIRPQRQWSDIVVSFYTPSDDVDQINGNLNVRLVLRPTIPHPDLTDIIGVTNGSSTSAIRLGLDRDMGKPVDVLEVDGHATLEQVNKIEQIICSDMPYLRNICDRESNPELGKISGTTGETLQSYPLALTQLLITYHMLKAIQIHQ
;
A
#
# COMPACT_ATOMS: atom_id res chain seq x y z
N MET A 1 15.96 -10.64 -21.02
CA MET A 1 15.21 -10.73 -19.75
C MET A 1 13.96 -9.89 -19.89
N SER A 2 12.80 -10.36 -19.43
CA SER A 2 11.58 -9.54 -19.43
C SER A 2 11.77 -8.34 -18.49
N ARG A 3 11.23 -7.17 -18.85
CA ARG A 3 11.29 -5.98 -18.00
C ARG A 3 10.66 -6.26 -16.62
N PRO A 4 11.21 -5.70 -15.52
CA PRO A 4 10.55 -5.79 -14.21
C PRO A 4 9.15 -5.18 -14.23
N ILE A 5 8.27 -5.73 -13.40
CA ILE A 5 6.96 -5.13 -13.12
C ILE A 5 7.08 -4.28 -11.85
N ILE A 6 6.66 -3.01 -11.95
CA ILE A 6 6.79 -2.05 -10.85
C ILE A 6 5.43 -1.71 -10.26
N LEU A 7 5.26 -2.00 -8.97
CA LEU A 7 4.14 -1.58 -8.13
C LEU A 7 4.51 -0.32 -7.36
N GLY A 8 3.70 0.73 -7.47
CA GLY A 8 3.73 1.88 -6.58
C GLY A 8 2.73 1.71 -5.42
N ILE A 9 3.16 1.99 -4.19
CA ILE A 9 2.28 2.07 -3.01
C ILE A 9 2.54 3.40 -2.31
N VAL A 10 1.66 4.37 -2.56
CA VAL A 10 1.78 5.74 -2.03
C VAL A 10 0.73 5.99 -0.95
N GLY A 11 1.06 6.81 0.03
CA GLY A 11 0.13 7.25 1.06
C GLY A 11 0.87 7.93 2.18
N ASP A 12 0.15 8.54 3.11
CA ASP A 12 0.77 9.27 4.22
C ASP A 12 1.54 8.32 5.19
N SER A 13 2.39 8.87 6.04
CA SER A 13 3.03 8.15 7.13
C SER A 13 2.00 7.42 7.97
N ALA A 14 2.33 6.17 8.31
CA ALA A 14 1.48 5.27 9.09
C ALA A 14 0.16 4.89 8.39
N ALA A 15 0.05 4.99 7.07
CA ALA A 15 -1.13 4.53 6.33
C ALA A 15 -1.22 2.99 6.14
N GLY A 16 -0.20 2.22 6.56
CA GLY A 16 -0.17 0.76 6.42
C GLY A 16 0.66 0.21 5.25
N LYS A 17 1.39 1.08 4.52
CA LYS A 17 2.22 0.72 3.34
C LYS A 17 3.10 -0.51 3.57
N THR A 18 3.97 -0.46 4.58
CA THR A 18 4.91 -1.54 4.87
C THR A 18 4.24 -2.86 5.22
N THR A 19 3.06 -2.85 5.85
CA THR A 19 2.28 -4.06 6.12
C THR A 19 1.74 -4.67 4.82
N LEU A 20 1.21 -3.83 3.93
CA LEU A 20 0.72 -4.24 2.64
C LEU A 20 1.84 -4.81 1.75
N THR A 21 2.95 -4.07 1.64
CA THR A 21 4.16 -4.44 0.90
C THR A 21 4.71 -5.80 1.33
N LYS A 22 4.81 -6.04 2.65
CA LYS A 22 5.33 -7.30 3.18
C LYS A 22 4.50 -8.50 2.75
N GLY A 23 3.17 -8.43 2.84
CA GLY A 23 2.32 -9.55 2.44
C GLY A 23 2.37 -9.82 0.93
N ILE A 24 2.36 -8.76 0.11
CA ILE A 24 2.52 -8.91 -1.36
C ILE A 24 3.88 -9.54 -1.69
N ALA A 25 4.95 -9.11 -1.02
CA ALA A 25 6.28 -9.66 -1.26
C ALA A 25 6.39 -11.15 -0.89
N GLN A 26 5.72 -11.57 0.19
CA GLN A 26 5.67 -12.98 0.57
C GLN A 26 4.96 -13.83 -0.48
N VAL A 27 3.80 -13.35 -0.97
CA VAL A 27 3.02 -14.03 -2.00
C VAL A 27 3.79 -14.19 -3.31
N LEU A 28 4.57 -13.19 -3.71
CA LEU A 28 5.36 -13.21 -4.94
C LEU A 28 6.68 -14.02 -4.81
N GLY A 29 7.00 -14.50 -3.60
CA GLY A 29 8.31 -15.04 -3.26
C GLY A 29 9.31 -13.90 -3.00
N PRO A 30 9.80 -13.72 -1.75
CA PRO A 30 10.69 -12.61 -1.39
C PRO A 30 11.95 -12.49 -2.26
N GLU A 31 12.47 -13.61 -2.76
CA GLU A 31 13.60 -13.66 -3.68
C GLU A 31 13.33 -13.03 -5.05
N ASN A 32 12.06 -12.94 -5.45
CA ASN A 32 11.62 -12.37 -6.72
C ASN A 32 11.29 -10.87 -6.62
N VAL A 33 11.40 -10.28 -5.43
CA VAL A 33 10.91 -8.93 -5.13
C VAL A 33 12.02 -8.02 -4.62
N THR A 34 12.15 -6.85 -5.25
CA THR A 34 12.95 -5.74 -4.73
C THR A 34 12.03 -4.71 -4.12
N ILE A 35 12.23 -4.35 -2.85
CA ILE A 35 11.45 -3.30 -2.16
C ILE A 35 12.32 -2.04 -2.02
N ILE A 36 11.77 -0.88 -2.37
CA ILE A 36 12.43 0.42 -2.25
C ILE A 36 11.49 1.39 -1.53
N CYS A 37 11.98 2.02 -0.48
CA CYS A 37 11.28 3.10 0.21
C CYS A 37 11.67 4.45 -0.41
N THR A 38 10.71 5.28 -0.81
CA THR A 38 11.03 6.61 -1.36
C THR A 38 11.55 7.58 -0.31
N ASP A 39 11.36 7.29 0.98
CA ASP A 39 11.91 8.09 2.09
C ASP A 39 13.46 8.06 2.08
N ASP A 40 14.08 7.09 1.42
CA ASP A 40 15.53 7.04 1.16
C ASP A 40 16.03 8.25 0.35
N TYR A 41 15.14 8.91 -0.40
CA TYR A 41 15.47 10.05 -1.26
C TYR A 41 15.26 11.40 -0.58
N HIS A 42 15.14 11.44 0.74
CA HIS A 42 15.17 12.70 1.47
C HIS A 42 16.45 13.49 1.16
N ARG A 43 16.29 14.79 0.94
CA ARG A 43 17.39 15.73 0.71
C ARG A 43 18.09 16.15 2.00
N TYR A 44 17.31 16.21 3.09
CA TYR A 44 17.74 16.71 4.39
C TYR A 44 17.45 15.68 5.47
N ASP A 45 18.39 15.51 6.39
CA ASP A 45 18.20 14.69 7.59
C ASP A 45 17.19 15.34 8.57
N ARG A 46 16.84 14.64 9.66
CA ARG A 46 15.85 15.15 10.62
C ARG A 46 16.25 16.48 11.27
N LYS A 47 17.55 16.69 11.53
CA LYS A 47 18.06 17.90 12.18
C LYS A 47 18.05 19.08 11.21
N GLN A 48 18.50 18.86 9.98
CA GLN A 48 18.50 19.87 8.91
C GLN A 48 17.07 20.32 8.59
N ARG A 49 16.12 19.39 8.47
CA ARG A 49 14.70 19.73 8.26
C ARG A 49 14.13 20.63 9.36
N ALA A 50 14.46 20.33 10.62
CA ALA A 50 14.04 21.15 11.75
C ALA A 50 14.62 22.57 11.70
N GLN A 51 15.89 22.72 11.32
CA GLN A 51 16.56 24.02 11.17
C GLN A 51 15.98 24.85 10.02
N LEU A 52 15.61 24.20 8.92
CA LEU A 52 15.03 24.84 7.73
C LEU A 52 13.53 25.11 7.86
N GLY A 53 12.86 24.52 8.85
CA GLY A 53 11.42 24.61 8.99
C GLY A 53 10.62 23.85 7.91
N ILE A 54 11.26 22.97 7.14
CA ILE A 54 10.64 22.20 6.05
C ILE A 54 10.25 20.80 6.53
N THR A 55 9.08 20.29 6.10
CA THR A 55 8.68 18.93 6.43
C THR A 55 9.19 17.92 5.40
N ALA A 56 9.23 16.64 5.77
CA ALA A 56 9.58 15.56 4.86
C ALA A 56 8.56 15.37 3.71
N LEU A 57 7.37 15.94 3.82
CA LEU A 57 6.30 15.85 2.82
C LEU A 57 6.48 16.87 1.69
N HIS A 58 7.23 17.95 1.93
CA HIS A 58 7.47 18.98 0.93
C HIS A 58 8.36 18.45 -0.21
N PRO A 59 8.00 18.65 -1.50
CA PRO A 59 8.80 18.21 -2.64
C PRO A 59 10.27 18.62 -2.58
N ASP A 60 10.57 19.88 -2.22
CA ASP A 60 11.95 20.39 -2.10
C ASP A 60 12.79 19.71 -1.00
N CYS A 61 12.16 18.95 -0.09
CA CYS A 61 12.84 18.14 0.89
C CYS A 61 13.26 16.76 0.34
N ASN A 62 13.04 16.50 -0.95
CA ASN A 62 13.25 15.20 -1.58
C ASN A 62 13.96 15.35 -2.93
N TYR A 63 14.91 14.46 -3.23
CA TYR A 63 15.55 14.36 -4.54
C TYR A 63 14.64 13.62 -5.53
N LEU A 64 13.56 14.29 -5.95
CA LEU A 64 12.56 13.71 -6.85
C LEU A 64 13.12 13.39 -8.24
N ASP A 65 14.06 14.19 -8.72
CA ASP A 65 14.81 13.99 -9.97
C ASP A 65 15.65 12.70 -9.93
N ILE A 66 16.38 12.46 -8.83
CA ILE A 66 17.15 11.23 -8.63
C ILE A 66 16.21 10.02 -8.52
N MET A 67 15.09 10.18 -7.81
CA MET A 67 14.06 9.14 -7.70
C MET A 67 13.50 8.75 -9.07
N GLU A 68 13.14 9.72 -9.92
CA GLU A 68 12.68 9.49 -11.29
C GLU A 68 13.70 8.74 -12.14
N GLN A 69 14.96 9.17 -12.08
CA GLN A 69 16.06 8.51 -12.79
C GLN A 69 16.18 7.05 -12.36
N HIS A 70 16.16 6.80 -11.05
CA HIS A 70 16.25 5.44 -10.51
C HIS A 70 15.04 4.58 -10.89
N LEU A 71 13.81 5.12 -10.85
CA LEU A 71 12.62 4.40 -11.31
C LEU A 71 12.72 4.01 -12.78
N SER A 72 13.21 4.92 -13.62
CA SER A 72 13.43 4.66 -15.05
C SER A 72 14.46 3.55 -15.28
N LEU A 73 15.58 3.60 -14.55
CA LEU A 73 16.62 2.57 -14.60
C LEU A 73 16.08 1.20 -14.17
N LEU A 74 15.38 1.14 -13.05
CA LEU A 74 14.77 -0.10 -12.54
C LEU A 74 13.78 -0.68 -13.54
N ARG A 75 12.95 0.15 -14.18
CA ARG A 75 11.99 -0.28 -15.22
C ARG A 75 12.68 -0.87 -16.43
N MET A 76 13.86 -0.37 -16.78
CA MET A 76 14.71 -0.92 -17.84
C MET A 76 15.50 -2.16 -17.41
N GLY A 77 15.38 -2.60 -16.15
CA GLY A 77 16.13 -3.73 -15.60
C GLY A 77 17.57 -3.39 -15.22
N HIS A 78 17.90 -2.10 -15.11
CA HIS A 78 19.24 -1.64 -14.73
C HIS A 78 19.38 -1.46 -13.22
N PRO A 79 20.57 -1.72 -12.66
CA PRO A 79 20.86 -1.49 -11.26
C PRO A 79 20.95 0.00 -10.92
N ILE A 80 20.78 0.31 -9.64
CA ILE A 80 20.93 1.67 -9.09
C ILE A 80 21.85 1.67 -7.87
N LEU A 81 22.44 2.82 -7.56
CA LEU A 81 23.10 3.07 -6.28
C LEU A 81 22.12 3.85 -5.40
N LYS A 82 21.33 3.13 -4.61
CA LYS A 82 20.20 3.68 -3.85
C LYS A 82 20.69 4.35 -2.57
N PRO A 83 20.29 5.60 -2.27
CA PRO A 83 20.53 6.18 -0.95
C PRO A 83 19.83 5.38 0.17
N VAL A 84 20.19 5.63 1.42
CA VAL A 84 19.59 4.98 2.58
C VAL A 84 19.31 6.02 3.65
N TYR A 85 18.06 6.08 4.11
CA TYR A 85 17.63 6.94 5.21
C TYR A 85 17.20 6.10 6.42
N SER A 86 17.85 6.31 7.55
CA SER A 86 17.57 5.57 8.77
C SER A 86 16.48 6.27 9.59
N HIS A 87 15.32 5.63 9.74
CA HIS A 87 14.24 6.19 10.56
C HIS A 87 14.56 6.19 12.06
N SER A 88 15.47 5.32 12.51
CA SER A 88 15.89 5.23 13.91
C SER A 88 16.72 6.44 14.30
N THR A 89 17.83 6.69 13.61
CA THR A 89 18.71 7.83 13.88
C THR A 89 18.19 9.14 13.28
N GLY A 90 17.39 9.06 12.22
CA GLY A 90 16.95 10.22 11.44
C GLY A 90 18.05 10.80 10.55
N SER A 91 19.06 10.00 10.19
CA SER A 91 20.23 10.38 9.39
C SER A 91 20.41 9.48 8.16
N PHE A 92 21.33 9.86 7.28
CA PHE A 92 21.71 9.06 6.11
C PHE A 92 22.74 8.00 6.44
N GLU A 93 22.66 6.88 5.72
CA GLU A 93 23.63 5.78 5.74
C GLU A 93 24.28 5.64 4.35
N PRO A 94 25.41 4.90 4.22
CA PRO A 94 26.03 4.66 2.93
C PRO A 94 25.06 4.07 1.91
N PRO A 95 25.13 4.48 0.62
CA PRO A 95 24.21 3.98 -0.38
C PRO A 95 24.47 2.49 -0.67
N VAL A 96 23.41 1.81 -1.10
CA VAL A 96 23.44 0.37 -1.40
C VAL A 96 23.20 0.13 -2.89
N TYR A 97 23.98 -0.79 -3.46
CA TYR A 97 23.79 -1.22 -4.83
C TYR A 97 22.60 -2.19 -4.94
N VAL A 98 21.61 -1.85 -5.76
CA VAL A 98 20.36 -2.62 -5.90
C VAL A 98 20.19 -3.03 -7.35
N LYS A 99 20.03 -4.33 -7.60
CA LYS A 99 19.58 -4.87 -8.90
C LYS A 99 18.06 -5.11 -8.82
N PRO A 100 17.26 -4.72 -9.82
CA PRO A 100 15.85 -5.02 -9.82
C PRO A 100 15.61 -6.53 -9.99
N SER A 101 14.78 -7.09 -9.13
CA SER A 101 14.21 -8.43 -9.29
C SER A 101 13.08 -8.42 -10.34
N LYS A 102 12.42 -9.57 -10.53
CA LYS A 102 11.25 -9.70 -11.43
C LYS A 102 10.14 -8.69 -11.08
N PHE A 103 9.94 -8.47 -9.79
CA PHE A 103 8.99 -7.49 -9.27
C PHE A 103 9.73 -6.43 -8.46
N VAL A 104 9.31 -5.17 -8.62
CA VAL A 104 9.81 -4.05 -7.83
C VAL A 104 8.62 -3.39 -7.14
N ILE A 105 8.69 -3.23 -5.82
CA ILE A 105 7.68 -2.51 -5.04
C ILE A 105 8.32 -1.21 -4.54
N ILE A 106 7.74 -0.09 -4.93
CA ILE A 106 8.14 1.25 -4.50
C ILE A 106 7.09 1.75 -3.52
N GLU A 107 7.46 1.89 -2.24
CA GLU A 107 6.57 2.44 -1.22
C GLU A 107 7.03 3.78 -0.71
N GLY A 108 6.11 4.69 -0.40
CA GLY A 108 6.49 5.94 0.27
C GLY A 108 5.48 7.07 0.18
N LEU A 109 5.97 8.29 0.38
CA LEU A 109 5.16 9.50 0.50
C LEU A 109 4.87 10.17 -0.86
N LEU A 110 5.88 10.21 -1.74
CA LEU A 110 5.90 11.10 -2.91
C LEU A 110 6.04 10.36 -4.24
N GLY A 111 5.77 9.05 -4.27
CA GLY A 111 5.98 8.20 -5.45
C GLY A 111 5.23 8.63 -6.71
N TYR A 112 4.11 9.37 -6.59
CA TYR A 112 3.33 9.86 -7.74
C TYR A 112 3.45 11.36 -7.97
N SER A 113 4.42 12.03 -7.33
CA SER A 113 4.53 13.50 -7.38
C SER A 113 4.76 14.02 -8.80
N THR A 114 5.50 13.27 -9.61
CA THR A 114 5.90 13.70 -10.95
C THR A 114 5.38 12.75 -12.02
N ARG A 115 5.24 13.27 -13.24
CA ARG A 115 4.73 12.46 -14.36
C ARG A 115 5.70 11.32 -14.71
N ILE A 116 7.00 11.59 -14.72
CA ILE A 116 8.03 10.61 -15.07
C ILE A 116 7.98 9.43 -14.08
N ALA A 117 7.88 9.69 -12.78
CA ALA A 117 7.72 8.63 -11.79
C ALA A 117 6.43 7.83 -12.03
N ARG A 118 5.30 8.51 -12.27
CA ARG A 118 4.00 7.86 -12.54
C ARG A 118 4.04 6.91 -13.74
N ASP A 119 4.68 7.33 -14.82
CA ASP A 119 4.78 6.57 -16.06
C ASP A 119 5.69 5.33 -15.91
N CYS A 120 6.43 5.21 -14.80
CA CYS A 120 7.27 4.05 -14.49
C CYS A 120 6.51 2.91 -13.80
N TYR A 121 5.30 3.11 -13.29
CA TYR A 121 4.53 2.09 -12.59
C TYR A 121 3.60 1.32 -13.51
N ASP A 122 3.51 0.02 -13.29
CA ASP A 122 2.54 -0.86 -13.95
C ASP A 122 1.24 -0.98 -13.15
N VAL A 123 1.34 -0.88 -11.83
CA VAL A 123 0.19 -0.83 -10.90
C VAL A 123 0.44 0.28 -9.88
N LYS A 124 -0.55 1.14 -9.66
CA LYS A 124 -0.47 2.27 -8.72
C LYS A 124 -1.53 2.13 -7.64
N VAL A 125 -1.10 1.90 -6.40
CA VAL A 125 -1.96 1.83 -5.22
C VAL A 125 -1.79 3.08 -4.37
N TYR A 126 -2.90 3.62 -3.86
CA TYR A 126 -2.90 4.70 -2.86
C TYR A 126 -3.60 4.25 -1.57
N LEU A 127 -2.91 4.34 -0.43
CA LEU A 127 -3.48 4.05 0.89
C LEU A 127 -4.07 5.30 1.52
N ALA A 128 -5.37 5.25 1.79
CA ALA A 128 -6.17 6.34 2.35
C ALA A 128 -7.02 5.88 3.55
N PRO A 129 -6.44 5.35 4.64
CA PRO A 129 -7.20 5.11 5.86
C PRO A 129 -7.73 6.43 6.44
N PRO A 130 -8.85 6.41 7.17
CA PRO A 130 -9.34 7.57 7.92
C PRO A 130 -8.26 8.16 8.85
N GLU A 131 -8.24 9.48 8.98
CA GLU A 131 -7.22 10.20 9.74
C GLU A 131 -7.16 9.76 11.21
N ALA A 132 -8.31 9.52 11.84
CA ALA A 132 -8.39 9.04 13.22
C ALA A 132 -7.66 7.69 13.42
N ILE A 133 -7.82 6.75 12.48
CA ILE A 133 -7.17 5.45 12.54
C ILE A 133 -5.66 5.60 12.29
N ARG A 134 -5.28 6.42 11.29
CA ARG A 134 -3.88 6.72 10.97
C ARG A 134 -3.16 7.35 12.16
N ALA A 135 -3.80 8.28 12.85
CA ALA A 135 -3.26 8.92 14.05
C ALA A 135 -2.97 7.90 15.15
N LYS A 136 -3.92 7.00 15.46
CA LYS A 136 -3.71 5.95 16.46
C LYS A 136 -2.58 5.00 16.08
N TRP A 137 -2.51 4.57 14.82
CA TRP A 137 -1.39 3.73 14.36
C TRP A 137 -0.05 4.45 14.45
N LYS A 138 -0.03 5.75 14.15
CA LYS A 138 1.18 6.56 14.21
C LYS A 138 1.65 6.76 15.65
N VAL A 139 0.76 7.14 16.56
CA VAL A 139 1.04 7.26 18.00
C VAL A 139 1.58 5.94 18.52
N LYS A 140 0.82 4.84 18.39
CA LYS A 140 1.23 3.51 18.86
C LYS A 140 2.62 3.10 18.32
N ARG A 141 2.86 3.28 17.02
CA ARG A 141 4.14 2.91 16.39
C ARG A 141 5.29 3.78 16.89
N ASP A 142 5.12 5.10 16.89
CA ASP A 142 6.21 6.04 17.15
C ASP A 142 6.55 6.11 18.65
N THR A 143 5.58 5.88 19.55
CA THR A 143 5.83 5.73 20.99
C THR A 143 6.52 4.40 21.31
N GLN A 144 6.03 3.28 20.78
CA GLN A 144 6.56 1.94 21.10
C GLN A 144 7.91 1.63 20.42
N LYS A 145 8.09 2.05 19.16
CA LYS A 145 9.26 1.64 18.35
C LYS A 145 10.32 2.72 18.20
N ARG A 146 9.99 3.98 18.48
CA ARG A 146 10.88 5.12 18.20
C ARG A 146 11.10 6.03 19.41
N GLY A 147 10.48 5.76 20.55
CA GLY A 147 10.74 6.45 21.82
C GLY A 147 10.19 7.88 21.90
N TYR A 148 9.24 8.26 21.04
CA TYR A 148 8.59 9.57 21.13
C TYR A 148 7.48 9.58 22.18
N SER A 149 7.16 10.75 22.74
CA SER A 149 5.92 10.93 23.51
C SER A 149 4.73 11.09 22.57
N GLU A 150 3.53 10.79 23.06
CA GLU A 150 2.29 11.00 22.29
C GLU A 150 2.12 12.45 21.85
N GLU A 151 2.38 13.40 22.76
CA GLU A 151 2.33 14.85 22.47
C GLU A 151 3.25 15.24 21.32
N GLN A 152 4.49 14.72 21.29
CA GLN A 152 5.43 14.97 20.20
C GLN A 152 4.92 14.44 18.87
N VAL A 153 4.30 13.26 18.87
CA VAL A 153 3.75 12.65 17.66
C VAL A 153 2.59 13.49 17.13
N LEU A 154 1.67 13.90 17.99
CA LEU A 154 0.50 14.70 17.62
C LEU A 154 0.90 16.10 17.12
N ALA A 155 1.85 16.76 17.79
CA ALA A 155 2.37 18.06 17.35
C ALA A 155 3.03 17.97 15.96
N GLU A 156 3.82 16.92 15.71
CA GLU A 156 4.45 16.68 14.40
C GLU A 156 3.42 16.35 13.32
N MET A 157 2.32 15.67 13.67
CA MET A 157 1.21 15.44 12.73
C MET A 157 0.53 16.75 12.34
N GLN A 158 0.17 17.59 13.31
CA GLN A 158 -0.44 18.89 13.05
C GLN A 158 0.47 19.78 12.18
N LYS A 159 1.78 19.80 12.47
CA LYS A 159 2.76 20.55 11.67
C LYS A 159 2.80 20.11 10.20
N ARG A 160 2.57 18.82 9.93
CA ARG A 160 2.65 18.23 8.59
C ARG A 160 1.34 18.29 7.82
N GLU A 161 0.23 18.59 8.48
CA GLU A 161 -1.10 18.55 7.86
C GLU A 161 -1.22 19.43 6.61
N PRO A 162 -0.74 20.70 6.60
CA PRO A 162 -0.79 21.52 5.39
C PRO A 162 -0.03 20.91 4.21
N ASP A 163 1.17 20.38 4.45
CA ASP A 163 1.96 19.72 3.41
C ASP A 163 1.32 18.38 2.98
N SER A 164 0.64 17.67 3.88
CA SER A 164 -0.09 16.44 3.52
C SER A 164 -1.25 16.75 2.58
N GLU A 165 -2.03 17.78 2.89
CA GLU A 165 -3.12 18.27 2.05
C GLU A 165 -2.62 18.75 0.68
N GLN A 166 -1.49 19.47 0.65
CA GLN A 166 -0.96 20.05 -0.57
C GLN A 166 -0.21 19.04 -1.47
N TYR A 167 0.55 18.11 -0.88
CA TYR A 167 1.50 17.28 -1.64
C TYR A 167 1.21 15.78 -1.59
N ILE A 168 0.59 15.27 -0.53
CA ILE A 168 0.34 13.83 -0.37
C ILE A 168 -1.04 13.44 -0.91
N ARG A 169 -2.12 14.05 -0.39
CA ARG A 169 -3.50 13.71 -0.77
C ARG A 169 -3.79 13.84 -2.26
N PRO A 170 -3.28 14.85 -3.00
CA PRO A 170 -3.56 14.98 -4.43
C PRO A 170 -2.98 13.85 -5.29
N GLN A 171 -1.98 13.11 -4.78
CA GLN A 171 -1.42 11.96 -5.49
C GLN A 171 -2.43 10.82 -5.66
N ARG A 172 -3.48 10.77 -4.82
CA ARG A 172 -4.60 9.81 -4.92
C ARG A 172 -5.25 9.80 -6.31
N GLN A 173 -5.27 10.93 -7.03
CA GLN A 173 -5.91 10.99 -8.35
C GLN A 173 -5.21 10.12 -9.42
N TRP A 174 -3.97 9.72 -9.17
CA TRP A 174 -3.15 8.96 -10.12
C TRP A 174 -3.13 7.47 -9.87
N SER A 175 -3.74 6.98 -8.78
CA SER A 175 -3.76 5.55 -8.48
C SER A 175 -4.76 4.80 -9.35
N ASP A 176 -4.49 3.52 -9.56
CA ASP A 176 -5.41 2.56 -10.15
C ASP A 176 -6.33 1.97 -9.08
N ILE A 177 -5.82 1.81 -7.86
CA ILE A 177 -6.56 1.28 -6.70
C ILE A 177 -6.40 2.22 -5.51
N VAL A 178 -7.50 2.58 -4.85
CA VAL A 178 -7.47 3.26 -3.54
C VAL A 178 -7.89 2.29 -2.46
N VAL A 179 -7.05 2.13 -1.45
CA VAL A 179 -7.27 1.21 -0.33
C VAL A 179 -7.52 2.00 0.94
N SER A 180 -8.67 1.80 1.57
CA SER A 180 -9.05 2.47 2.81
C SER A 180 -9.47 1.43 3.85
N PHE A 181 -8.58 1.12 4.79
CA PHE A 181 -8.93 0.31 5.97
C PHE A 181 -9.64 1.18 7.00
N TYR A 182 -10.76 0.71 7.53
CA TYR A 182 -11.58 1.45 8.50
C TYR A 182 -12.15 0.53 9.59
N THR A 183 -12.58 1.12 10.71
CA THR A 183 -13.18 0.37 11.81
C THR A 183 -14.65 0.06 11.51
N PRO A 184 -15.18 -1.11 11.89
CA PRO A 184 -16.59 -1.45 11.69
C PRO A 184 -17.55 -0.50 12.44
N SER A 185 -17.09 0.08 13.55
CA SER A 185 -17.80 1.09 14.34
C SER A 185 -17.01 2.40 14.37
N ASP A 186 -17.69 3.50 14.69
CA ASP A 186 -17.04 4.80 14.93
C ASP A 186 -16.17 4.81 16.21
N ASP A 187 -16.22 3.73 17.00
CA ASP A 187 -15.38 3.55 18.17
C ASP A 187 -13.97 3.11 17.76
N VAL A 188 -13.12 4.12 17.57
CA VAL A 188 -11.73 3.95 17.18
C VAL A 188 -10.90 3.34 18.33
N ASP A 189 -11.40 3.25 19.58
CA ASP A 189 -10.64 2.67 20.71
C ASP A 189 -10.60 1.13 20.67
N GLN A 190 -11.47 0.51 19.88
CA GLN A 190 -11.52 -0.94 19.70
C GLN A 190 -10.83 -1.44 18.42
N ILE A 191 -9.68 -0.85 18.05
CA ILE A 191 -8.84 -1.39 16.96
C ILE A 191 -8.19 -2.71 17.42
N ASN A 192 -8.97 -3.79 17.35
CA ASN A 192 -8.57 -5.15 17.74
C ASN A 192 -8.07 -5.97 16.53
N GLY A 193 -7.60 -5.30 15.47
CA GLY A 193 -7.21 -5.95 14.21
C GLY A 193 -8.38 -6.32 13.28
N ASN A 194 -9.62 -6.15 13.73
CA ASN A 194 -10.84 -6.40 12.96
C ASN A 194 -11.25 -5.16 12.15
N LEU A 195 -10.50 -4.85 11.09
CA LEU A 195 -10.77 -3.71 10.21
C LEU A 195 -11.53 -4.16 8.98
N ASN A 196 -12.47 -3.33 8.54
CA ASN A 196 -13.04 -3.41 7.21
C ASN A 196 -12.06 -2.79 6.20
N VAL A 197 -12.24 -3.08 4.91
CA VAL A 197 -11.55 -2.38 3.82
C VAL A 197 -12.55 -1.95 2.77
N ARG A 198 -12.36 -0.74 2.25
CA ARG A 198 -13.01 -0.24 1.04
C ARG A 198 -11.95 -0.10 -0.04
N LEU A 199 -12.15 -0.81 -1.15
CA LEU A 199 -11.26 -0.83 -2.31
C LEU A 199 -11.97 -0.10 -3.46
N VAL A 200 -11.45 1.06 -3.85
CA VAL A 200 -11.89 1.74 -5.07
C VAL A 200 -11.08 1.19 -6.23
N LEU A 201 -11.76 0.58 -7.18
CA LEU A 201 -11.20 -0.05 -8.37
C LEU A 201 -11.50 0.84 -9.57
N ARG A 202 -10.49 1.56 -10.05
CA ARG A 202 -10.65 2.48 -11.19
C ARG A 202 -10.43 1.73 -12.50
N PRO A 203 -11.18 2.06 -13.57
CA PRO A 203 -11.07 1.40 -14.87
C PRO A 203 -9.79 1.79 -15.66
N THR A 204 -8.69 2.12 -14.96
CA THR A 204 -7.37 2.41 -15.54
C THR A 204 -6.54 1.14 -15.75
N ILE A 205 -6.90 0.03 -15.09
CA ILE A 205 -6.33 -1.30 -15.29
C ILE A 205 -7.44 -2.36 -15.31
N PRO A 206 -7.24 -3.53 -15.96
CA PRO A 206 -8.23 -4.61 -15.94
C PRO A 206 -8.34 -5.24 -14.54
N HIS A 207 -9.54 -5.26 -13.99
CA HIS A 207 -9.90 -5.92 -12.74
C HIS A 207 -10.43 -7.34 -13.00
N PRO A 208 -10.32 -8.27 -12.02
CA PRO A 208 -10.99 -9.56 -12.12
C PRO A 208 -12.51 -9.36 -12.23
N ASP A 209 -13.20 -10.25 -12.93
CA ASP A 209 -14.65 -10.20 -13.01
C ASP A 209 -15.25 -10.63 -11.66
N LEU A 210 -15.77 -9.65 -10.92
CA LEU A 210 -16.35 -9.84 -9.60
C LEU A 210 -17.89 -9.82 -9.63
N THR A 211 -18.50 -9.92 -10.80
CA THR A 211 -19.96 -9.79 -11.00
C THR A 211 -20.75 -10.82 -10.19
N ASP A 212 -20.21 -12.02 -9.99
CA ASP A 212 -20.85 -13.07 -9.18
C ASP A 212 -21.06 -12.67 -7.71
N ILE A 213 -20.34 -11.65 -7.22
CA ILE A 213 -20.52 -11.10 -5.86
C ILE A 213 -21.82 -10.28 -5.77
N ILE A 214 -22.26 -9.66 -6.88
CA ILE A 214 -23.49 -8.85 -6.94
C ILE A 214 -24.74 -9.70 -6.68
N GLY A 215 -24.72 -10.98 -7.06
CA GLY A 215 -25.89 -11.88 -6.95
C GLY A 215 -26.17 -12.41 -5.54
N VAL A 216 -25.19 -12.35 -4.63
CA VAL A 216 -25.27 -12.96 -3.28
C VAL A 216 -26.07 -12.10 -2.30
N THR A 217 -26.39 -10.84 -2.64
CA THR A 217 -27.15 -9.93 -1.75
C THR A 217 -28.67 -10.15 -1.76
N ASN A 218 -29.19 -11.07 -2.60
CA ASN A 218 -30.62 -11.36 -2.67
C ASN A 218 -31.01 -12.52 -1.74
N GLY A 219 -31.18 -12.25 -0.44
CA GLY A 219 -32.08 -13.09 0.37
C GLY A 219 -31.79 -13.28 1.86
N SER A 220 -30.58 -13.01 2.36
CA SER A 220 -30.34 -13.02 3.81
C SER A 220 -29.18 -12.11 4.19
N SER A 221 -29.32 -11.37 5.29
CA SER A 221 -28.26 -10.74 6.09
C SER A 221 -27.07 -10.15 5.28
N THR A 222 -27.08 -8.82 5.05
CA THR A 222 -25.95 -7.99 4.60
C THR A 222 -24.62 -8.74 4.44
N SER A 223 -24.32 -9.22 3.22
CA SER A 223 -23.07 -9.92 2.93
C SER A 223 -21.88 -9.09 3.44
N ALA A 224 -20.94 -9.75 4.12
CA ALA A 224 -19.72 -9.13 4.61
C ALA A 224 -18.78 -8.71 3.47
N ILE A 225 -19.05 -9.16 2.23
CA ILE A 225 -18.35 -8.72 1.04
C ILE A 225 -19.34 -8.21 0.01
N ARG A 226 -19.13 -6.99 -0.45
CA ARG A 226 -20.07 -6.25 -1.31
C ARG A 226 -19.31 -5.61 -2.47
N LEU A 227 -19.87 -5.73 -3.68
CA LEU A 227 -19.42 -4.99 -4.86
C LEU A 227 -20.52 -4.01 -5.25
N GLY A 228 -20.16 -2.74 -5.44
CA GLY A 228 -21.09 -1.70 -5.85
C GLY A 228 -20.46 -0.71 -6.82
N LEU A 229 -21.31 0.03 -7.52
CA LEU A 229 -20.91 1.15 -8.37
C LEU A 229 -20.93 2.45 -7.56
N ASP A 230 -19.89 3.26 -7.70
CA ASP A 230 -19.79 4.56 -7.06
C ASP A 230 -19.11 5.58 -7.98
N ARG A 231 -18.89 6.80 -7.50
CA ARG A 231 -18.10 7.82 -8.15
C ARG A 231 -16.90 8.20 -7.30
N ASP A 232 -15.72 8.12 -7.90
CA ASP A 232 -14.50 8.63 -7.31
C ASP A 232 -13.98 9.82 -8.12
N MET A 233 -13.86 10.97 -7.47
CA MET A 233 -13.46 12.23 -8.13
C MET A 233 -14.31 12.54 -9.37
N GLY A 234 -15.61 12.24 -9.30
CA GLY A 234 -16.58 12.45 -10.38
C GLY A 234 -16.61 11.37 -11.47
N LYS A 235 -15.69 10.39 -11.44
CA LYS A 235 -15.60 9.30 -12.43
C LYS A 235 -16.24 8.01 -11.89
N PRO A 236 -16.92 7.21 -12.72
CA PRO A 236 -17.48 5.93 -12.30
C PRO A 236 -16.36 4.95 -11.93
N VAL A 237 -16.59 4.20 -10.85
CA VAL A 237 -15.66 3.20 -10.30
C VAL A 237 -16.44 2.03 -9.71
N ASP A 238 -15.79 0.88 -9.66
CA ASP A 238 -16.26 -0.24 -8.84
C ASP A 238 -15.70 -0.08 -7.42
N VAL A 239 -16.51 -0.45 -6.43
CA VAL A 239 -16.13 -0.41 -5.02
C VAL A 239 -16.36 -1.79 -4.42
N LEU A 240 -15.27 -2.43 -4.00
CA LEU A 240 -15.30 -3.68 -3.26
C LEU A 240 -15.11 -3.36 -1.77
N GLU A 241 -16.11 -3.69 -0.96
CA GLU A 241 -16.04 -3.61 0.49
C GLU A 241 -15.93 -5.00 1.10
N VAL A 242 -14.99 -5.19 2.02
CA VAL A 242 -14.82 -6.43 2.78
C VAL A 242 -14.81 -6.08 4.26
N ASP A 243 -15.79 -6.59 4.98
CA ASP A 243 -15.89 -6.41 6.42
C ASP A 243 -14.90 -7.33 7.15
N GLY A 244 -14.38 -6.87 8.29
CA GLY A 244 -13.45 -7.64 9.12
C GLY A 244 -14.06 -8.96 9.62
N HIS A 245 -15.39 -9.01 9.79
CA HIS A 245 -16.12 -10.20 10.20
C HIS A 245 -16.48 -11.14 9.04
N ALA A 246 -15.89 -10.97 7.85
CA ALA A 246 -16.13 -11.89 6.73
C ALA A 246 -15.80 -13.34 7.12
N THR A 247 -16.62 -14.29 6.69
CA THR A 247 -16.37 -15.72 6.97
C THR A 247 -15.35 -16.29 5.98
N LEU A 248 -14.67 -17.38 6.39
CA LEU A 248 -13.73 -18.07 5.50
C LEU A 248 -14.40 -18.51 4.19
N GLU A 249 -15.67 -18.94 4.24
CA GLU A 249 -16.42 -19.35 3.05
C GLU A 249 -16.63 -18.19 2.08
N GLN A 250 -16.99 -17.00 2.58
CA GLN A 250 -17.16 -15.80 1.75
C GLN A 250 -15.84 -15.39 1.10
N VAL A 251 -14.74 -15.48 1.85
CA VAL A 251 -13.41 -15.10 1.36
C VAL A 251 -12.91 -16.09 0.31
N ASN A 252 -13.07 -17.40 0.55
CA ASN A 252 -12.68 -18.45 -0.40
C ASN A 252 -13.38 -18.31 -1.76
N LYS A 253 -14.64 -17.85 -1.79
CA LYS A 253 -15.36 -17.60 -3.06
C LYS A 253 -14.65 -16.53 -3.90
N ILE A 254 -14.20 -15.44 -3.27
CA ILE A 254 -13.48 -14.37 -3.98
C ILE A 254 -12.09 -14.81 -4.38
N GLU A 255 -11.38 -15.52 -3.51
CA GLU A 255 -10.08 -16.09 -3.86
C GLU A 255 -10.22 -17.02 -5.07
N GLN A 256 -11.23 -17.88 -5.13
CA GLN A 256 -11.49 -18.72 -6.30
C GLN A 256 -11.73 -17.91 -7.58
N ILE A 257 -12.52 -16.83 -7.51
CA ILE A 257 -12.75 -15.93 -8.66
C ILE A 257 -11.42 -15.33 -9.15
N ILE A 258 -10.66 -14.69 -8.25
CA ILE A 258 -9.38 -14.04 -8.59
C ILE A 258 -8.40 -15.05 -9.21
N CYS A 259 -8.40 -16.29 -8.74
CA CYS A 259 -7.37 -17.27 -9.06
C CYS A 259 -7.76 -18.22 -10.19
N SER A 260 -9.05 -18.32 -10.51
CA SER A 260 -9.52 -18.99 -11.71
C SER A 260 -9.07 -18.29 -12.99
N ASP A 261 -8.95 -16.95 -12.96
CA ASP A 261 -8.50 -16.13 -14.11
C ASP A 261 -7.01 -16.33 -14.44
N MET A 262 -6.20 -16.87 -13.50
CA MET A 262 -4.78 -17.14 -13.75
C MET A 262 -4.26 -18.47 -13.21
N PRO A 263 -3.73 -19.35 -14.09
CA PRO A 263 -3.10 -20.60 -13.66
C PRO A 263 -1.95 -20.41 -12.65
N TYR A 264 -1.16 -19.35 -12.78
CA TYR A 264 -0.04 -19.04 -11.88
C TYR A 264 -0.47 -18.59 -10.48
N LEU A 265 -1.70 -18.08 -10.34
CA LEU A 265 -2.25 -17.70 -9.03
C LEU A 265 -2.72 -18.92 -8.23
N ARG A 266 -2.98 -20.08 -8.84
CA ARG A 266 -3.51 -21.24 -8.11
C ARG A 266 -2.67 -21.64 -6.89
N ASN A 267 -1.34 -21.57 -7.01
CA ASN A 267 -0.43 -21.86 -5.90
C ASN A 267 -0.35 -20.74 -4.86
N ILE A 268 -0.71 -19.50 -5.24
CA ILE A 268 -0.73 -18.31 -4.39
C ILE A 268 -2.02 -18.25 -3.55
N CYS A 269 -3.12 -18.72 -4.12
CA CYS A 269 -4.44 -18.61 -3.53
C CYS A 269 -4.80 -19.79 -2.63
N ASP A 270 -3.99 -20.85 -2.67
CA ASP A 270 -4.01 -21.85 -1.63
C ASP A 270 -3.42 -21.26 -0.34
N ARG A 271 -4.28 -21.12 0.67
CA ARG A 271 -3.92 -20.61 2.00
C ARG A 271 -3.06 -21.58 2.79
N GLU A 272 -3.10 -22.88 2.50
CA GLU A 272 -2.13 -23.82 3.08
C GLU A 272 -0.72 -23.54 2.57
N SER A 273 -0.61 -23.19 1.29
CA SER A 273 0.65 -22.78 0.65
C SER A 273 1.11 -21.37 1.04
N ASN A 274 0.20 -20.47 1.44
CA ASN A 274 0.50 -19.07 1.77
C ASN A 274 -0.09 -18.63 3.11
N PRO A 275 0.38 -19.18 4.24
CA PRO A 275 -0.16 -18.86 5.56
C PRO A 275 0.10 -17.41 5.98
N GLU A 276 0.98 -16.67 5.28
CA GLU A 276 1.33 -15.28 5.62
C GLU A 276 0.36 -14.23 5.07
N LEU A 277 -0.53 -14.61 4.15
CA LEU A 277 -1.50 -13.70 3.56
C LEU A 277 -2.44 -13.15 4.66
N GLY A 278 -2.55 -11.82 4.78
CA GLY A 278 -3.41 -11.16 5.76
C GLY A 278 -2.94 -11.22 7.21
N LYS A 279 -1.74 -11.73 7.50
CA LYS A 279 -1.21 -11.72 8.86
C LYS A 279 -0.80 -10.31 9.30
N ILE A 280 -1.20 -9.95 10.52
CA ILE A 280 -0.77 -8.72 11.21
C ILE A 280 -0.25 -9.06 12.59
N SER A 281 0.72 -8.27 13.08
CA SER A 281 1.14 -8.33 14.49
C SER A 281 0.20 -7.48 15.34
N GLY A 282 -0.45 -8.10 16.31
CA GLY A 282 -1.36 -7.49 17.27
C GLY A 282 -0.66 -6.60 18.29
N THR A 283 -1.44 -6.05 19.22
CA THR A 283 -0.96 -5.12 20.27
C THR A 283 -0.13 -5.83 21.34
N THR A 284 -0.34 -7.13 21.56
CA THR A 284 0.35 -7.94 22.57
C THR A 284 1.44 -8.83 21.97
N GLY A 285 1.71 -8.70 20.67
CA GLY A 285 2.70 -9.49 19.94
C GLY A 285 2.15 -10.77 19.31
N GLU A 286 0.85 -11.03 19.46
CA GLU A 286 0.12 -12.11 18.81
C GLU A 286 0.03 -11.88 17.29
N THR A 287 -0.10 -12.97 16.53
CA THR A 287 -0.35 -12.90 15.08
C THR A 287 -1.84 -13.05 14.84
N LEU A 288 -2.45 -12.03 14.23
CA LEU A 288 -3.87 -12.03 13.86
C LEU A 288 -4.03 -12.22 12.36
N GLN A 289 -5.10 -12.89 11.96
CA GLN A 289 -5.50 -13.06 10.57
C GLN A 289 -6.54 -11.99 10.20
N SER A 290 -6.26 -11.19 9.17
CA SER A 290 -7.20 -10.20 8.62
C SER A 290 -7.59 -10.57 7.19
N TYR A 291 -8.85 -10.95 6.98
CA TYR A 291 -9.33 -11.27 5.64
C TYR A 291 -9.43 -10.07 4.69
N PRO A 292 -9.85 -8.88 5.15
CA PRO A 292 -9.78 -7.67 4.32
C PRO A 292 -8.35 -7.36 3.85
N LEU A 293 -7.35 -7.51 4.72
CA LEU A 293 -5.95 -7.35 4.32
C LEU A 293 -5.50 -8.44 3.34
N ALA A 294 -5.85 -9.70 3.60
CA ALA A 294 -5.51 -10.83 2.74
C ALA A 294 -6.03 -10.63 1.31
N LEU A 295 -7.32 -10.32 1.16
CA LEU A 295 -7.94 -10.06 -0.14
C LEU A 295 -7.33 -8.84 -0.84
N THR A 296 -6.98 -7.79 -0.08
CA THR A 296 -6.30 -6.62 -0.65
C THR A 296 -4.91 -6.99 -1.20
N GLN A 297 -4.12 -7.76 -0.45
CA GLN A 297 -2.80 -8.24 -0.88
C GLN A 297 -2.91 -9.14 -2.11
N LEU A 298 -3.88 -10.06 -2.11
CA LEU A 298 -4.11 -10.96 -3.23
C LEU A 298 -4.55 -10.21 -4.50
N LEU A 299 -5.48 -9.26 -4.38
CA LEU A 299 -5.97 -8.48 -5.51
C LEU A 299 -4.85 -7.64 -6.14
N ILE A 300 -4.00 -6.99 -5.34
CA ILE A 300 -2.87 -6.22 -5.87
C ILE A 300 -1.85 -7.16 -6.53
N THR A 301 -1.61 -8.33 -5.96
CA THR A 301 -0.75 -9.38 -6.56
C THR A 301 -1.30 -9.82 -7.91
N TYR A 302 -2.62 -10.05 -8.02
CA TYR A 302 -3.29 -10.36 -9.28
C TYR A 302 -2.96 -9.32 -10.36
N HIS A 303 -3.06 -8.02 -10.03
CA HIS A 303 -2.75 -6.95 -10.96
C HIS A 303 -1.28 -6.93 -11.39
N MET A 304 -0.35 -7.19 -10.47
CA MET A 304 1.08 -7.31 -10.81
C MET A 304 1.33 -8.48 -11.77
N LEU A 305 0.66 -9.61 -11.58
CA LEU A 305 0.80 -10.77 -12.47
C LEU A 305 0.10 -10.53 -13.83
N LYS A 306 -1.05 -9.85 -13.86
CA LYS A 306 -1.74 -9.46 -15.10
C LYS A 306 -0.88 -8.53 -15.93
N ALA A 307 -0.18 -7.59 -15.30
CA ALA A 307 0.73 -6.69 -15.98
C ALA A 307 1.83 -7.43 -16.76
N ILE A 308 2.31 -8.60 -16.28
CA ILE A 308 3.27 -9.42 -17.04
C ILE A 308 2.70 -9.79 -18.42
N GLN A 309 1.44 -10.23 -18.49
CA GLN A 309 0.80 -10.69 -19.72
C GLN A 309 0.58 -9.57 -20.73
N ILE A 310 0.40 -8.32 -20.27
CA ILE A 310 0.24 -7.15 -21.15
C ILE A 310 1.56 -6.81 -21.87
N HIS A 311 2.70 -7.23 -21.31
CA HIS A 311 4.04 -6.87 -21.80
C HIS A 311 4.82 -8.06 -22.37
N GLN A 312 4.18 -9.22 -22.53
CA GLN A 312 4.66 -10.37 -23.31
C GLN A 312 4.07 -10.32 -24.71
#